data_AF-A0A914D719-F1
#
_entry.id   AF-A0A914D719-F1
#
_cell.length_a   1.000
_cell.length_b   1.000
_cell.length_c   1.000
_cell.angle_alpha   90.00
_cell.angle_beta   90.00
_cell.angle_gamma   90.00
#
_symmetry.space_group_name_H-M   'P 1'
#
loop_
_entity.id
_entity.type
_entity.pdbx_description
1 polymer ?
#
loop_
_entity_poly.entity_id
_entity_poly.type
_entity_poly.pdbx_seq_one_letter_code
_entity_poly.pdbx_strand_id
1 'polypeptide(L)' 'MSQSPTIVKRVKPEIVSIEAIPDLKLIYPKAFPDERGFFSETYNMEDWANDLGFKEVIKQ' A
#
# COMPACT_ATOMS: atom_id res chain seq x y z
N MET A 1 23.31 -3.23 15.84
CA MET A 1 21.87 -3.33 16.12
C MET A 1 21.13 -2.92 14.85
N SER A 2 20.46 -3.86 14.19
CA SER A 2 19.64 -3.53 13.02
C SER A 2 18.36 -2.89 13.55
N GLN A 3 18.19 -1.58 13.37
CA GLN A 3 16.91 -0.95 13.68
C GLN A 3 15.92 -1.38 12.61
N SER A 4 14.96 -2.24 12.99
CA SER A 4 13.79 -2.47 12.17
C SER A 4 13.04 -1.15 12.00
N PRO A 5 12.61 -0.78 10.78
CA PRO A 5 11.88 0.46 10.56
C PRO A 5 10.61 0.47 11.42
N THR A 6 10.36 1.57 12.12
CA THR A 6 9.11 1.76 12.88
C THR A 6 7.95 1.90 11.90
N ILE A 7 7.12 0.86 11.81
CA ILE A 7 5.92 0.88 10.97
C ILE A 7 4.83 1.67 11.68
N VAL A 8 4.32 2.71 11.02
CA VAL A 8 3.22 3.53 11.52
C VAL A 8 1.90 2.93 11.06
N LYS A 9 0.87 2.97 11.92
CA LYS A 9 -0.49 2.54 11.56
C LYS A 9 -1.02 3.38 10.40
N ARG A 10 -1.35 2.71 9.28
CA ARG A 10 -1.94 3.32 8.08
C ARG A 10 -3.25 2.60 7.75
N VAL A 11 -4.38 3.28 7.95
CA VAL A 11 -5.73 2.72 7.73
C VAL A 11 -6.22 2.86 6.28
N LYS A 12 -5.59 3.70 5.46
CA LYS A 12 -5.87 3.90 4.03
C LYS A 12 -4.55 3.97 3.27
N PRO A 13 -4.44 3.40 2.05
CA PRO A 13 -3.21 3.51 1.27
C PRO A 13 -2.88 4.98 0.98
N GLU A 14 -1.60 5.30 0.99
CA GLU A 14 -1.11 6.60 0.55
C GLU A 14 -0.58 6.43 -0.88
N ILE A 15 -1.07 7.26 -1.80
CA ILE A 15 -0.81 7.14 -3.23
C ILE A 15 -0.06 8.41 -3.67
N VAL A 16 1.15 8.22 -4.18
CA VAL A 16 2.02 9.30 -4.66
C VAL A 16 2.22 9.15 -6.16
N SER A 17 1.95 10.21 -6.93
CA SER A 17 2.27 10.23 -8.36
C SER A 17 3.75 10.56 -8.56
N ILE A 18 4.43 9.87 -9.47
CA ILE A 18 5.84 10.11 -9.76
C ILE A 18 5.94 11.02 -10.98
N GLU A 19 6.19 12.31 -10.76
CA GLU A 19 6.19 13.33 -11.83
C GLU A 19 7.13 13.02 -13.00
N ALA A 20 8.25 12.37 -12.72
CA ALA A 20 9.26 12.03 -13.74
C ALA A 20 8.81 10.90 -14.69
N ILE A 21 7.79 10.11 -14.33
CA ILE A 21 7.32 8.96 -15.11
C ILE A 21 5.79 9.01 -15.17
N PRO A 22 5.22 9.43 -16.32
CA PRO A 22 3.77 9.50 -16.48
C PRO A 22 3.08 8.19 -16.08
N ASP A 23 1.93 8.33 -15.42
CA ASP A 23 1.07 7.24 -14.95
C ASP A 23 1.66 6.30 -13.88
N LEU A 24 2.92 6.49 -13.47
CA LEU A 24 3.51 5.74 -12.36
C LEU A 24 3.03 6.28 -11.02
N LYS A 25 2.50 5.38 -10.18
CA LYS A 25 2.09 5.66 -8.81
C LYS A 25 2.90 4.80 -7.83
N LEU A 26 3.44 5.42 -6.80
CA LEU A 26 3.99 4.74 -5.62
C LEU A 26 2.88 4.61 -4.57
N ILE A 27 2.62 3.39 -4.12
CA ILE A 27 1.59 3.11 -3.13
C ILE A 27 2.27 2.66 -1.84
N TYR A 28 2.04 3.40 -0.75
CA TYR A 28 2.35 2.91 0.58
C TYR A 28 1.13 2.18 1.15
N PRO A 29 1.23 0.87 1.42
CA PRO A 29 0.08 0.01 1.70
C PRO A 29 -0.53 0.30 3.08
N LYS A 30 -1.77 -0.13 3.30
CA LYS A 30 -2.33 -0.12 4.65
C LYS A 30 -1.46 -0.99 5.54
N ALA A 31 -1.18 -0.51 6.75
CA ALA A 31 -0.30 -1.16 7.70
C ALA A 31 -0.90 -1.10 9.11
N PHE A 32 -0.89 -2.24 9.79
CA PHE A 32 -1.50 -2.42 11.10
C PHE A 32 -0.44 -3.02 12.03
N PRO A 33 0.37 -2.19 12.70
CA PRO A 33 1.37 -2.66 13.65
C PRO A 33 0.72 -3.10 14.98
N ASP A 34 1.30 -4.10 15.61
CA ASP A 34 1.02 -4.56 16.97
C ASP A 34 2.32 -5.03 17.66
N GLU A 35 2.22 -5.58 18.87
CA GLU A 35 3.38 -6.07 19.63
C GLU A 35 4.09 -7.28 18.99
N ARG A 36 3.46 -7.96 18.03
CA ARG A 36 3.98 -9.15 17.34
C ARG A 36 4.67 -8.79 16.02
N GLY A 37 4.45 -7.58 15.51
CA GLY A 37 4.95 -7.11 14.21
C GLY A 37 3.96 -6.18 13.53
N PHE A 38 3.67 -6.42 12.25
CA PHE A 38 2.63 -5.69 11.52
C PHE A 38 1.97 -6.56 10.46
N PHE A 39 0.70 -6.28 10.19
CA PHE A 39 0.00 -6.76 9.00
C PHE A 39 -0.01 -5.67 7.93
N SER A 40 0.18 -6.04 6.66
CA SER A 40 0.18 -5.11 5.53
C SER A 40 -0.76 -5.62 4.45
N GLU A 41 -1.80 -4.84 4.12
CA GLU A 41 -2.68 -5.11 3.00
C GLU A 41 -2.12 -4.40 1.77
N THR A 42 -1.39 -5.14 0.93
CA THR A 42 -0.69 -4.60 -0.24
C THR A 42 -1.55 -4.54 -1.50
N TYR A 43 -2.65 -5.28 -1.56
CA TYR A 43 -3.59 -5.30 -2.68
C TYR A 43 -5.01 -5.46 -2.16
N ASN A 44 -5.91 -4.58 -2.58
CA ASN A 44 -7.35 -4.71 -2.39
C ASN A 44 -8.05 -4.25 -3.67
N MET A 45 -8.71 -5.20 -4.37
CA MET A 45 -9.29 -4.94 -5.69
C MET A 45 -10.36 -3.84 -5.65
N GLU A 46 -11.17 -3.80 -4.58
CA GLU A 46 -12.26 -2.83 -4.45
C GLU A 46 -11.69 -1.43 -4.20
N ASP A 47 -10.73 -1.31 -3.28
CA ASP A 47 -10.04 -0.03 -3.05
C ASP A 47 -9.33 0.47 -4.30
N TRP A 48 -8.65 -0.41 -5.04
CA TRP A 48 -7.91 -0.01 -6.24
C TRP A 48 -8.85 0.37 -7.37
N ALA A 49 -9.99 -0.30 -7.51
CA ALA A 49 -11.01 0.09 -8.47
C ALA A 49 -11.57 1.48 -8.15
N ASN A 50 -11.80 1.78 -6.87
CA ASN A 50 -12.36 3.05 -6.41
C ASN A 50 -11.36 4.21 -6.45
N ASP A 51 -10.13 4.01 -5.94
CA ASP A 51 -9.14 5.07 -5.73
C ASP A 51 -8.21 5.27 -6.94
N LEU A 52 -8.00 4.22 -7.74
CA LEU A 52 -7.04 4.22 -8.85
C LEU A 52 -7.69 4.01 -10.21
N GLY A 53 -8.98 3.63 -10.26
CA GLY A 53 -9.62 3.17 -11.49
C GLY A 53 -9.01 1.87 -12.03
N PHE A 54 -8.30 1.13 -11.17
CA PHE A 54 -7.55 -0.06 -11.54
C PHE A 54 -8.23 -1.30 -10.99
N LYS A 55 -8.54 -2.26 -11.87
CA LYS A 55 -9.17 -3.52 -11.48
C LYS A 55 -8.52 -4.68 -12.21
N GLU A 56 -7.82 -5.52 -11.46
CA GLU A 56 -7.21 -6.74 -11.99
C GLU A 56 -7.62 -7.97 -11.15
N VAL A 57 -7.99 -9.03 -11.83
CA VAL A 57 -8.20 -10.34 -11.18
C VAL A 57 -6.90 -11.12 -11.33
N ILE A 58 -6.11 -11.15 -10.26
CA ILE A 58 -4.88 -11.92 -10.21
C ILE A 58 -5.24 -13.40 -10.23
N LYS A 59 -4.80 -14.12 -11.26
CA LYS A 59 -4.95 -15.57 -11.35
C LYS A 59 -3.73 -16.23 -10.70
N GLN A 60 -3.98 -17.23 -9.86
CA GLN A 60 -2.95 -18.08 -9.27
C GLN A 60 -2.49 -19.15 -10.25
#